data_AF-A0A523DIY9-F1
#
_entry.id   AF-A0A523DIY9-F1
#
_cell.length_a   1.000
_cell.length_b   1.000
_cell.length_c   1.000
_cell.angle_alpha   90.00
_cell.angle_beta   90.00
_cell.angle_gamma   90.00
#
_symmetry.space_group_name_H-M   'P 1'
#
loop_
_entity.id
_entity.type
_entity.pdbx_description
1 polymer ?
#
loop_
_entity_poly.entity_id
_entity_poly.type
_entity_poly.pdbx_seq_one_letter_code
_entity_poly.pdbx_strand_id
1 'polypeptide(L)'
;VSLIPCVAFAGSLDGHLRAYATDTGRVIWDFDTAREFQTVNGVEAHGGSLNGPGPTIVDGMLYVVSGYGSFGFMSGNVLLAFAVED
;
A
#
# COMPACT_ATOMS: atom_id res chain seq x y z
N VAL A 1 -6.16 -7.70 -0.38
CA VAL A 1 -5.32 -8.31 0.69
C VAL A 1 -4.40 -9.33 0.07
N SER A 2 -3.16 -9.44 0.57
CA SER A 2 -2.15 -10.43 0.14
C SER A 2 -1.31 -10.86 1.33
N LEU A 3 -0.67 -12.02 1.26
CA LEU A 3 0.01 -12.64 2.40
C LEU A 3 1.41 -13.13 2.07
N ILE A 4 2.27 -13.09 3.10
CA ILE A 4 3.49 -13.91 3.24
C ILE A 4 3.34 -14.71 4.55
N PRO A 5 4.24 -15.66 4.88
CA PRO A 5 4.20 -16.33 6.17
C PRO A 5 4.12 -15.33 7.34
N CYS A 6 3.17 -15.57 8.25
CA CYS A 6 2.92 -14.79 9.45
C CYS A 6 2.41 -13.33 9.25
N VAL A 7 2.29 -12.84 8.01
CA VAL A 7 1.94 -11.43 7.75
C VAL A 7 0.89 -11.29 6.65
N ALA A 8 -0.19 -10.55 6.93
CA ALA A 8 -1.20 -10.15 5.95
C ALA A 8 -1.08 -8.66 5.65
N PHE A 9 -1.00 -8.29 4.37
CA PHE A 9 -1.00 -6.90 3.91
C PHE A 9 -2.36 -6.51 3.34
N ALA A 10 -2.90 -5.39 3.82
CA ALA A 10 -4.16 -4.85 3.36
C ALA A 10 -4.10 -3.33 3.20
N GLY A 11 -4.60 -2.85 2.06
CA GLY A 11 -4.91 -1.44 1.88
C GLY A 11 -6.27 -1.10 2.49
N SER A 12 -6.45 0.16 2.85
CA SER A 12 -7.67 0.68 3.43
C SER A 12 -8.12 1.96 2.72
N LEU A 13 -9.43 2.25 2.80
CA LEU A 13 -10.01 3.46 2.20
C LEU A 13 -9.52 4.75 2.85
N ASP A 14 -8.96 4.68 4.07
CA ASP A 14 -8.30 5.79 4.75
C ASP A 14 -6.91 6.13 4.16
N GLY A 15 -6.45 5.42 3.14
CA GLY A 15 -5.17 5.68 2.47
C GLY A 15 -3.98 4.95 3.09
N HIS A 16 -4.20 4.13 4.11
CA HIS A 16 -3.13 3.37 4.73
C HIS A 16 -2.95 1.99 4.08
N LEU A 17 -1.69 1.62 3.89
CA LEU A 17 -1.29 0.23 3.67
C LEU A 17 -0.77 -0.33 5.00
N ARG A 18 -1.35 -1.42 5.48
CA ARG A 18 -1.01 -2.03 6.77
C ARG A 18 -0.58 -3.47 6.63
N ALA A 19 0.33 -3.88 7.50
CA ALA A 19 0.69 -5.27 7.73
C ALA A 19 0.15 -5.72 9.08
N TYR A 20 -0.47 -6.90 9.10
CA TYR A 20 -1.06 -7.50 10.28
C TYR A 20 -0.39 -8.83 10.58
N ALA A 21 -0.09 -9.10 11.84
CA ALA A 21 0.32 -10.43 12.29
C ALA A 21 -0.86 -11.40 12.13
N THR A 22 -0.66 -12.53 11.44
CA THR A 22 -1.78 -13.43 11.11
C THR A 22 -2.33 -14.21 12.29
N ASP A 23 -1.57 -14.33 13.38
CA ASP A 23 -1.94 -15.08 14.59
C ASP A 23 -2.81 -14.26 15.56
N THR A 24 -2.61 -12.95 15.59
CA THR A 24 -3.22 -12.04 16.57
C THR A 24 -4.06 -10.94 15.91
N GLY A 25 -3.92 -10.72 14.61
CA GLY A 25 -4.59 -9.65 13.88
C GLY A 25 -4.08 -8.24 14.24
N ARG A 26 -2.99 -8.11 14.99
CA ARG A 26 -2.44 -6.81 15.38
C ARG A 26 -1.70 -6.18 14.20
N VAL A 27 -1.82 -4.86 14.05
CA VAL A 27 -1.00 -4.09 13.12
C VAL A 27 0.45 -4.14 13.59
N ILE A 28 1.35 -4.58 12.72
CA ILE A 28 2.80 -4.66 12.98
C ILE A 28 3.59 -3.66 12.12
N TRP A 29 2.97 -3.13 11.07
CA TRP A 29 3.50 -2.05 10.25
C TRP A 29 2.35 -1.28 9.60
N ASP A 30 2.53 0.02 9.47
CA ASP A 30 1.55 0.95 8.90
C ASP A 30 2.29 2.01 8.08
N PHE A 31 1.85 2.22 6.85
CA PHE A 31 2.34 3.26 5.98
C PHE A 31 1.19 4.09 5.41
N ASP A 32 1.23 5.38 5.70
CA ASP A 32 0.32 6.37 5.14
C ASP A 32 0.71 6.70 3.69
N THR A 33 -0.14 6.28 2.75
CA THR A 33 0.06 6.57 1.33
C THR A 33 -0.64 7.84 0.89
N ALA A 34 -1.54 8.45 1.67
CA ALA A 34 -2.35 9.60 1.28
C ALA A 34 -1.56 10.92 1.39
N ARG A 35 -0.42 10.98 0.71
CA ARG A 35 0.51 12.10 0.68
C ARG A 35 1.13 12.28 -0.70
N GLU A 36 1.86 13.38 -0.89
CA GLU A 36 2.65 13.64 -2.08
C GLU A 36 3.92 12.78 -2.12
N PHE A 37 4.34 12.41 -3.33
CA PHE A 37 5.55 11.62 -3.58
C PHE A 37 6.39 12.24 -4.69
N GLN A 38 7.69 12.27 -4.43
CA GLN A 38 8.70 12.42 -5.48
C GLN A 38 8.95 11.05 -6.11
N THR A 39 8.67 10.91 -7.39
CA THR A 39 8.75 9.62 -8.10
C THR A 39 10.06 9.48 -8.86
N VAL A 40 10.43 8.23 -9.16
CA VAL A 40 11.68 7.91 -9.88
C VAL A 40 11.73 8.44 -11.31
N ASN A 41 10.58 8.71 -11.92
CA ASN A 41 10.49 9.30 -13.26
C ASN A 41 10.25 10.83 -13.23
N GLY A 42 10.27 11.45 -12.04
CA GLY A 42 10.12 12.90 -11.86
C GLY A 42 8.70 13.44 -12.08
N VAL A 43 7.70 12.57 -12.26
CA VAL A 43 6.29 12.99 -12.38
C VAL A 43 5.68 13.09 -10.99
N GLU A 44 5.13 14.25 -10.64
CA GLU A 44 4.43 14.42 -9.37
C GLU A 44 3.33 13.37 -9.19
N ALA A 45 3.31 12.74 -8.02
CA ALA A 45 2.30 11.76 -7.68
C ALA A 45 1.80 11.98 -6.27
N HIS A 46 0.56 11.56 -6.04
CA HIS A 46 -0.02 11.48 -4.71
C HIS A 46 -0.75 10.15 -4.56
N GLY A 47 -0.77 9.64 -3.34
CA GLY A 47 -1.63 8.51 -3.01
C GLY A 47 -3.01 8.94 -2.53
N GLY A 48 -3.82 7.95 -2.20
CA GLY A 48 -5.19 8.07 -1.76
C GLY A 48 -5.70 6.72 -1.27
N SER A 49 -7.00 6.49 -1.40
CA SER A 49 -7.66 5.29 -0.88
C SER A 49 -7.14 4.01 -1.55
N LEU A 50 -7.17 2.89 -0.82
CA LEU A 50 -6.85 1.56 -1.35
C LEU A 50 -8.05 0.63 -1.15
N ASN A 51 -8.51 0.00 -2.23
CA ASN A 51 -9.62 -0.95 -2.20
C ASN A 51 -9.29 -2.21 -3.03
N GLY A 52 -8.92 -2.03 -4.30
CA GLY A 52 -8.43 -3.12 -5.13
C GLY A 52 -7.76 -2.64 -6.42
N PRO A 53 -6.86 -3.44 -7.03
CA PRO A 53 -6.40 -4.76 -6.58
C PRO A 53 -5.53 -4.71 -5.32
N GLY A 54 -5.39 -5.86 -4.64
CA GLY A 54 -4.54 -5.97 -3.44
C GLY A 54 -3.04 -5.87 -3.74
N PRO A 55 -2.18 -5.81 -2.70
CA PRO A 55 -0.72 -5.74 -2.89
C PRO A 55 -0.20 -6.95 -3.67
N THR A 56 0.80 -6.78 -4.52
CA THR A 56 1.51 -7.88 -5.19
C THR A 56 2.86 -8.08 -4.53
N ILE A 57 3.23 -9.32 -4.21
CA ILE A 57 4.47 -9.63 -3.50
C ILE A 57 5.26 -10.66 -4.30
N VAL A 58 6.49 -10.34 -4.64
CA VAL A 58 7.38 -11.20 -5.43
C VAL A 58 8.83 -10.81 -5.17
N ASP A 59 9.74 -11.80 -5.09
CA ASP A 59 11.19 -11.61 -4.95
C ASP A 59 11.61 -10.60 -3.86
N GLY A 60 10.96 -10.67 -2.69
CA GLY A 60 11.25 -9.80 -1.55
C GLY A 60 10.67 -8.39 -1.64
N MET A 61 9.97 -8.06 -2.73
CA MET A 61 9.35 -6.76 -2.96
C MET A 61 7.83 -6.80 -2.76
N LEU A 62 7.28 -5.73 -2.20
CA LEU A 62 5.84 -5.50 -2.13
C LEU A 62 5.45 -4.30 -2.99
N TYR A 63 4.49 -4.49 -3.89
CA TYR A 63 3.97 -3.48 -4.80
C TYR A 63 2.50 -3.18 -4.51
N VAL A 64 2.11 -1.91 -4.51
CA VAL A 64 0.70 -1.50 -4.39
C VAL A 64 0.42 -0.21 -5.14
N VAL A 65 -0.75 -0.14 -5.79
CA VAL A 65 -1.27 1.11 -6.36
C VAL A 65 -2.12 1.83 -5.32
N SER A 66 -1.84 3.11 -5.10
CA SER A 66 -2.60 3.98 -4.20
C SER A 66 -3.34 5.04 -5.00
N GLY A 67 -4.60 5.30 -4.63
CA GLY A 67 -5.45 6.27 -5.33
C GLY A 67 -6.70 5.69 -5.99
N TYR A 68 -7.36 4.74 -5.34
CA TYR A 68 -8.62 4.16 -5.79
C TYR A 68 -9.75 5.20 -5.74
N GLY A 69 -9.80 6.12 -6.69
CA GLY A 69 -10.75 7.24 -6.74
C GLY A 69 -12.17 6.88 -7.21
N SER A 70 -12.48 5.59 -7.36
CA SER A 70 -13.84 5.16 -7.69
C SER A 70 -14.79 5.39 -6.52
N PHE A 71 -16.10 5.53 -6.80
CA PHE A 71 -17.14 5.69 -5.77
C PHE A 71 -16.93 6.88 -4.79
N GLY A 72 -16.20 7.93 -5.22
CA GLY A 72 -15.98 9.13 -4.40
C GLY A 72 -14.89 8.99 -3.32
N PHE A 73 -14.09 7.92 -3.38
CA PHE A 73 -12.94 7.75 -2.50
C PHE A 73 -11.75 8.64 -2.91
N MET A 74 -10.71 8.71 -2.08
CA MET A 74 -9.55 9.57 -2.34
C MET A 74 -8.80 9.06 -3.58
N SER A 75 -8.74 9.89 -4.61
CA SER A 75 -7.97 9.60 -5.82
C SER A 75 -6.47 9.67 -5.57
N GLY A 76 -5.70 9.18 -6.53
CA GLY A 76 -4.25 9.17 -6.53
C GLY A 76 -3.72 8.44 -7.76
N ASN A 77 -2.43 8.55 -8.00
CA ASN A 77 -1.80 8.09 -9.23
C ASN A 77 -0.44 7.42 -8.99
N VAL A 78 -0.19 6.91 -7.78
CA VAL A 78 1.12 6.39 -7.39
C VAL A 78 1.15 4.87 -7.29
N LEU A 79 2.18 4.26 -7.89
CA LEU A 79 2.60 2.89 -7.64
C LEU A 79 3.76 2.94 -6.64
N LEU A 80 3.60 2.27 -5.50
CA LEU A 80 4.60 2.17 -4.44
C LEU A 80 5.25 0.78 -4.47
N ALA A 81 6.54 0.75 -4.19
CA ALA A 81 7.35 -0.46 -4.06
C ALA A 81 8.12 -0.41 -2.74
N PHE A 82 8.05 -1.48 -1.95
CA PHE A 82 8.68 -1.58 -0.64
C PHE A 82 9.61 -2.78 -0.57
N ALA A 83 10.72 -2.62 0.14
CA ALA A 83 11.67 -3.65 0.51
C ALA A 83 12.09 -3.43 1.98
N VAL A 84 12.69 -4.44 2.60
CA VAL A 84 13.38 -4.26 3.89
C VAL A 84 14.68 -3.50 3.63
N GLU A 85 15.11 -2.66 4.58
CA GLU A 85 16.44 -2.06 4.54
C GLU A 85 17.53 -3.13 4.64
N ASP A 86 18.67 -2.91 3.98
CA ASP A 86 19.85 -3.77 4.04
C ASP A 86 20.58 -3.67 5.40
#